data_AF-A0A0W0VBY8-F1
#
_entry.id   AF-A0A0W0VBY8-F1
#
_cell.length_a   1.000
_cell.length_b   1.000
_cell.length_c   1.000
_cell.angle_alpha   90.00
_cell.angle_beta   90.00
_cell.angle_gamma   90.00
#
_symmetry.space_group_name_H-M   'P 1'
#
loop_
_entity.id
_entity.type
_entity.pdbx_description
1 polymer ?
#
loop_
_entity_poly.entity_id
_entity_poly.type
_entity_poly.pdbx_seq_one_letter_code
_entity_poly.pdbx_strand_id
1 'polypeptide(L)'
;MNIKKRQDELFLTVGIIGCFILLLGVTHTPAQKYYVVGSSLLLLTSIHFKLIYFIALEIILMAGHGAILLGIGSTLQLALPVLLCIQLLSFYFLSGQLNNIFLLIGIAGIAVLSIGFAYENQWIFFIGSMSIAIYAFYTTYKGRPITLLWAILNTLFALIAILKLAF
;
A
#
# COMPACT_ATOMS: atom_id res chain seq x y z
N MET A 1 10.73 1.90 -31.65
CA MET A 1 10.40 2.09 -30.22
C MET A 1 10.65 0.76 -29.49
N ASN A 2 11.43 0.76 -28.41
CA ASN A 2 11.84 -0.48 -27.71
C ASN A 2 10.62 -1.11 -27.00
N ILE A 3 10.34 -2.40 -27.25
CA ILE A 3 9.18 -3.12 -26.71
C ILE A 3 9.14 -3.04 -25.18
N LYS A 4 10.30 -3.15 -24.52
CA LYS A 4 10.42 -3.06 -23.07
C LYS A 4 10.00 -1.68 -22.53
N LYS A 5 10.44 -0.60 -23.20
CA LYS A 5 10.07 0.77 -22.81
C LYS A 5 8.56 1.00 -22.91
N ARG A 6 7.94 0.48 -23.97
CA ARG A 6 6.48 0.55 -24.14
C ARG A 6 5.73 -0.22 -23.04
N GLN A 7 6.23 -1.39 -22.64
CA GLN A 7 5.64 -2.14 -21.53
C GLN A 7 5.76 -1.36 -20.21
N ASP A 8 6.94 -0.79 -19.93
CA ASP A 8 7.16 0.01 -18.72
C ASP A 8 6.20 1.22 -18.65
N GLU A 9 5.99 1.92 -19.76
CA GLU A 9 5.04 3.04 -19.87
C GLU A 9 3.59 2.60 -19.65
N LEU A 10 3.19 1.43 -20.18
CA LEU A 10 1.86 0.88 -19.98
C LEU A 10 1.62 0.52 -18.51
N PHE A 11 2.54 -0.21 -17.87
CA PHE A 11 2.40 -0.60 -16.46
C PHE A 11 2.50 0.60 -15.52
N LEU A 12 3.26 1.64 -15.88
CA LEU A 12 3.25 2.92 -15.16
C LEU A 12 1.87 3.59 -15.26
N THR A 13 1.29 3.64 -16.46
CA THR A 13 -0.05 4.21 -16.67
C THR A 13 -1.12 3.46 -15.89
N VAL A 14 -1.05 2.12 -15.88
CA VAL A 14 -1.91 1.26 -15.05
C VAL A 14 -1.77 1.62 -13.56
N GLY A 15 -0.56 1.84 -13.08
CA GLY A 15 -0.30 2.24 -11.69
C GLY A 15 -0.88 3.61 -11.36
N ILE A 16 -0.75 4.58 -12.27
CA ILE A 16 -1.34 5.93 -12.12
C ILE A 16 -2.87 5.82 -12.02
N ILE A 17 -3.50 5.05 -12.90
CA ILE A 17 -4.96 4.80 -12.85
C ILE A 17 -5.34 4.15 -11.51
N GLY A 18 -4.56 3.16 -11.06
CA GLY A 18 -4.72 2.53 -9.75
C GLY A 18 -4.71 3.54 -8.60
N CYS A 19 -3.73 4.46 -8.57
CA CYS A 19 -3.66 5.53 -7.58
C CYS A 19 -4.93 6.41 -7.58
N PHE A 20 -5.43 6.81 -8.75
CA PHE A 20 -6.65 7.62 -8.83
C PHE A 20 -7.88 6.86 -8.32
N ILE A 21 -8.02 5.58 -8.66
CA ILE A 21 -9.12 4.74 -8.15
C ILE A 21 -9.06 4.64 -6.62
N LEU A 22 -7.86 4.44 -6.06
CA LEU A 22 -7.65 4.40 -4.62
C LEU A 22 -8.02 5.71 -3.93
N LEU A 23 -7.65 6.86 -4.52
CA LEU A 23 -8.03 8.19 -4.00
C LEU A 23 -9.54 8.42 -4.05
N LEU A 24 -10.22 7.98 -5.11
CA LEU A 24 -11.68 8.03 -5.20
C LEU A 24 -12.37 7.18 -4.12
N GLY A 25 -11.74 6.08 -3.71
CA GLY A 25 -12.22 5.25 -2.60
C GLY A 25 -12.35 6.01 -1.28
N VAL A 26 -11.50 7.01 -1.04
CA VAL A 26 -11.52 7.80 0.20
C VAL A 26 -12.78 8.67 0.33
N THR A 27 -13.41 9.01 -0.80
CA THR A 27 -14.59 9.90 -0.85
C THR A 27 -15.92 9.15 -1.03
N HIS A 28 -15.90 7.83 -1.23
CA HIS A 28 -17.10 7.04 -1.50
C HIS A 28 -17.34 5.96 -0.43
N THR A 29 -18.59 5.78 -0.04
CA THR A 29 -19.05 4.67 0.79
C THR A 29 -20.01 3.77 -0.02
N PRO A 30 -19.77 2.45 -0.14
CA PRO A 30 -18.67 1.66 0.41
C PRO A 30 -17.34 1.81 -0.36
N ALA A 31 -16.25 2.09 0.35
CA ALA A 31 -14.92 2.33 -0.22
C ALA A 31 -14.20 1.08 -0.73
N GLN A 32 -14.61 -0.10 -0.25
CA GLN A 32 -13.85 -1.35 -0.37
C GLN A 32 -13.63 -1.79 -1.83
N LYS A 33 -14.61 -1.56 -2.71
CA LYS A 33 -14.49 -1.91 -4.14
C LYS A 33 -13.37 -1.10 -4.81
N TYR A 34 -13.27 0.18 -4.48
CA TYR A 34 -12.21 1.05 -5.00
C TYR A 34 -10.84 0.60 -4.49
N TYR A 35 -10.73 0.25 -3.21
CA TYR A 35 -9.48 -0.28 -2.64
C TYR A 35 -9.03 -1.57 -3.31
N VAL A 36 -9.93 -2.54 -3.52
CA VAL A 36 -9.57 -3.80 -4.20
C VAL A 36 -9.17 -3.58 -5.65
N VAL A 37 -9.93 -2.80 -6.42
CA VAL A 37 -9.62 -2.55 -7.85
C VAL A 37 -8.34 -1.74 -7.99
N GLY A 38 -8.19 -0.65 -7.23
CA GLY A 38 -7.01 0.20 -7.28
C GLY A 38 -5.74 -0.53 -6.87
N SER A 39 -5.79 -1.30 -5.78
CA SER A 39 -4.66 -2.15 -5.36
C SER A 39 -4.34 -3.27 -6.35
N SER A 40 -5.34 -3.82 -7.05
CA SER A 40 -5.09 -4.80 -8.11
C SER A 40 -4.26 -4.21 -9.26
N LEU A 41 -4.55 -2.97 -9.66
CA LEU A 41 -3.78 -2.28 -10.71
C LEU A 41 -2.36 -1.96 -10.24
N LEU A 42 -2.19 -1.46 -9.01
CA LEU A 42 -0.87 -1.23 -8.42
C LEU A 42 -0.09 -2.52 -8.19
N LEU A 43 -0.77 -3.64 -7.93
CA LEU A 43 -0.15 -4.95 -7.83
C LEU A 43 0.46 -5.35 -9.17
N LEU A 44 -0.27 -5.19 -10.28
CA LEU A 44 0.28 -5.45 -11.62
C LEU A 44 1.52 -4.60 -11.90
N THR A 45 1.48 -3.31 -11.55
CA THR A 45 2.64 -2.42 -11.66
C THR A 45 3.81 -2.90 -10.81
N SER A 46 3.59 -3.22 -9.53
CA SER A 46 4.66 -3.66 -8.63
C SER A 46 5.27 -5.02 -9.01
N ILE A 47 4.46 -5.95 -9.55
CA ILE A 47 4.95 -7.22 -10.10
C ILE A 47 5.85 -6.98 -11.32
N HIS A 48 5.40 -6.16 -12.27
CA HIS A 48 6.17 -5.84 -13.49
C HIS A 48 7.54 -5.26 -13.16
N PHE A 49 7.59 -4.32 -12.21
CA PHE A 49 8.83 -3.68 -11.75
C PHE A 49 9.57 -4.46 -10.63
N LYS A 50 9.11 -5.67 -10.27
CA LYS A 50 9.74 -6.56 -9.26
C LYS A 50 9.95 -5.88 -7.89
N LEU A 51 8.93 -5.19 -7.42
CA LEU A 51 8.93 -4.39 -6.21
C LEU A 51 8.32 -5.15 -5.02
N ILE A 52 9.06 -6.10 -4.45
CA ILE A 52 8.55 -7.08 -3.45
C ILE A 52 7.77 -6.45 -2.29
N TYR A 53 8.30 -5.38 -1.67
CA TYR A 53 7.60 -4.69 -0.58
C TYR A 53 6.23 -4.17 -1.02
N PHE A 54 6.16 -3.56 -2.21
CA PHE A 54 4.92 -2.99 -2.74
C PHE A 54 3.95 -4.08 -3.22
N ILE A 55 4.46 -5.20 -3.75
CA ILE A 55 3.65 -6.40 -4.02
C ILE A 55 2.95 -6.84 -2.73
N ALA A 56 3.70 -6.94 -1.62
CA ALA A 56 3.13 -7.34 -0.34
C ALA A 56 2.11 -6.31 0.18
N LEU A 57 2.42 -5.01 0.10
CA LEU A 57 1.48 -3.93 0.46
C LEU A 57 0.13 -4.10 -0.25
N GLU A 58 0.14 -4.28 -1.58
CA GLU A 58 -1.11 -4.38 -2.34
C GLU A 58 -1.87 -5.67 -2.04
N ILE A 59 -1.18 -6.80 -1.86
CA ILE A 59 -1.82 -8.06 -1.44
C ILE A 59 -2.48 -7.90 -0.06
N ILE A 60 -1.80 -7.24 0.88
CA ILE A 60 -2.32 -7.01 2.23
C ILE A 60 -3.55 -6.10 2.20
N LEU A 61 -3.49 -5.00 1.43
CA LEU A 61 -4.63 -4.08 1.27
C LEU A 61 -5.84 -4.78 0.65
N MET A 62 -5.62 -5.58 -0.40
CA MET A 62 -6.68 -6.36 -1.03
C MET A 62 -7.24 -7.43 -0.10
N ALA A 63 -6.41 -8.10 0.70
CA ALA A 63 -6.88 -9.10 1.66
C ALA A 63 -7.80 -8.47 2.71
N GLY A 64 -7.42 -7.31 3.25
CA GLY A 64 -8.23 -6.57 4.23
C GLY A 64 -9.58 -6.14 3.65
N HIS A 65 -9.58 -5.45 2.50
CA HIS A 65 -10.82 -4.94 1.90
C HIS A 65 -11.65 -6.03 1.22
N GLY A 66 -10.99 -7.05 0.68
CA GLY A 66 -11.63 -8.24 0.09
C GLY A 66 -12.36 -9.07 1.14
N ALA A 67 -11.80 -9.22 2.34
CA ALA A 67 -12.50 -9.89 3.44
C ALA A 67 -13.84 -9.20 3.76
N ILE A 68 -13.86 -7.86 3.80
CA ILE A 68 -15.08 -7.07 4.01
C ILE A 68 -16.09 -7.32 2.88
N LEU A 69 -15.65 -7.26 1.62
CA LEU A 69 -16.54 -7.46 0.46
C LEU A 69 -17.15 -8.87 0.41
N LEU A 70 -16.42 -9.86 0.90
CA LEU A 70 -16.87 -11.25 0.96
C LEU A 70 -17.74 -11.53 2.21
N GLY A 71 -17.99 -10.53 3.05
CA GLY A 71 -18.75 -10.71 4.30
C GLY A 71 -18.02 -11.57 5.33
N ILE A 72 -16.69 -11.65 5.24
CA ILE A 72 -15.86 -12.39 6.19
C ILE A 72 -15.74 -11.56 7.47
N GLY A 73 -16.05 -12.16 8.62
CA GLY A 73 -16.19 -11.46 9.90
C GLY A 73 -14.99 -10.58 10.29
N SER A 74 -15.26 -9.57 11.11
CA SER A 74 -14.30 -8.51 11.53
C SER A 74 -13.00 -9.04 12.14
N THR A 75 -13.02 -10.21 12.78
CA THR A 75 -11.80 -10.86 13.31
C THR A 75 -10.81 -11.20 12.20
N LEU A 76 -11.29 -11.74 11.08
CA LEU A 76 -10.47 -12.13 9.93
C LEU A 76 -10.03 -10.91 9.11
N GLN A 77 -10.85 -9.86 9.06
CA GLN A 77 -10.50 -8.58 8.42
C GLN A 77 -9.22 -7.97 8.99
N LEU A 78 -8.97 -8.12 10.29
CA LEU A 78 -7.74 -7.65 10.93
C LEU A 78 -6.65 -8.72 10.98
N ALA A 79 -7.01 -9.98 11.27
CA ALA A 79 -6.03 -11.06 11.41
C ALA A 79 -5.27 -11.31 10.09
N LEU A 80 -5.94 -11.24 8.94
CA LEU A 80 -5.32 -11.50 7.64
C LEU A 80 -4.19 -10.51 7.32
N PRO A 81 -4.40 -9.17 7.35
CA PRO A 81 -3.32 -8.21 7.18
C PRO A 81 -2.16 -8.39 8.15
N VAL A 82 -2.45 -8.69 9.42
CA VAL A 82 -1.41 -8.87 10.46
C VAL A 82 -0.55 -10.11 10.17
N LEU A 83 -1.18 -11.25 9.85
CA LEU A 83 -0.47 -12.48 9.51
C LEU A 83 0.41 -12.30 8.26
N LEU A 84 -0.10 -11.61 7.25
CA LEU A 84 0.67 -11.30 6.04
C LEU A 84 1.84 -10.32 6.31
N CYS A 85 1.67 -9.36 7.23
CA CYS A 85 2.79 -8.52 7.69
C CYS A 85 3.86 -9.34 8.42
N ILE A 86 3.47 -10.30 9.27
CA ILE A 86 4.42 -11.22 9.93
C ILE A 86 5.14 -12.06 8.88
N GLN A 87 4.44 -12.59 7.87
CA GLN A 87 5.05 -13.33 6.78
C GLN A 87 6.05 -12.48 5.99
N LEU A 88 5.74 -11.21 5.72
CA LEU A 88 6.65 -10.26 5.08
C LEU A 88 7.90 -9.99 5.94
N LEU A 89 7.72 -9.84 7.25
CA LEU A 89 8.82 -9.67 8.19
C LEU A 89 9.73 -10.90 8.21
N SER A 90 9.16 -12.11 8.28
CA SER A 90 9.92 -13.37 8.19
C SER A 90 10.67 -13.49 6.87
N PHE A 91 10.04 -13.11 5.75
CA PHE A 91 10.70 -13.10 4.45
C PHE A 91 11.96 -12.20 4.42
N TYR A 92 11.85 -10.99 4.98
CA TYR A 92 13.00 -10.07 5.03
C TYR A 92 14.05 -10.44 6.07
N PHE A 93 13.65 -11.11 7.16
CA PHE A 93 14.56 -11.74 8.12
C PHE A 93 15.44 -12.77 7.42
N LEU A 94 14.81 -13.73 6.73
CA LEU A 94 15.52 -14.80 6.02
C LEU A 94 16.35 -14.29 4.84
N SER A 95 15.96 -13.14 4.25
CA SER A 95 16.71 -12.48 3.18
C SER A 95 17.88 -11.62 3.68
N GLY A 96 18.07 -11.47 4.99
CA GLY A 96 19.15 -10.67 5.59
C GLY A 96 19.00 -9.15 5.41
N GLN A 97 17.80 -8.65 5.11
CA GLN A 97 17.57 -7.24 4.76
C GLN A 97 17.02 -6.38 5.91
N LEU A 98 16.85 -6.95 7.11
CA LEU A 98 16.28 -6.22 8.26
C LEU A 98 17.18 -5.12 8.82
N ASN A 99 18.46 -5.08 8.46
CA ASN A 99 19.35 -3.97 8.84
C ASN A 99 18.90 -2.63 8.23
N ASN A 100 18.00 -2.65 7.24
CA ASN A 100 17.41 -1.45 6.68
C ASN A 100 16.26 -0.92 7.55
N ILE A 101 16.57 0.07 8.40
CA ILE A 101 15.58 0.72 9.29
C ILE A 101 14.37 1.26 8.52
N PHE A 102 14.57 1.81 7.32
CA PHE A 102 13.45 2.33 6.52
C PHE A 102 12.50 1.22 6.07
N LEU A 103 13.03 0.03 5.77
CA LEU A 103 12.19 -1.13 5.45
C LEU A 103 11.36 -1.56 6.67
N LEU A 104 11.95 -1.56 7.87
CA LEU A 104 11.22 -1.85 9.11
C LEU A 104 10.09 -0.84 9.35
N ILE A 105 10.37 0.45 9.16
CA ILE A 105 9.36 1.52 9.22
C ILE A 105 8.25 1.23 8.19
N GLY A 106 8.61 0.85 6.96
CA GLY A 106 7.66 0.47 5.93
C GLY A 106 6.79 -0.71 6.34
N ILE A 107 7.35 -1.80 6.87
CA ILE A 107 6.59 -3.00 7.28
C ILE A 107 5.66 -2.68 8.44
N ALA A 108 6.16 -1.94 9.45
CA ALA A 108 5.32 -1.45 10.55
C ALA A 108 4.20 -0.54 10.03
N GLY A 109 4.51 0.31 9.05
CA GLY A 109 3.55 1.17 8.37
C GLY A 109 2.40 0.40 7.74
N ILE A 110 2.66 -0.74 7.09
CA ILE A 110 1.60 -1.60 6.51
C ILE A 110 0.69 -2.14 7.61
N ALA A 111 1.26 -2.64 8.70
CA ALA A 111 0.50 -3.19 9.82
C ALA A 111 -0.38 -2.10 10.46
N VAL A 112 0.21 -0.94 10.74
CA VAL A 112 -0.48 0.23 11.31
C VAL A 112 -1.58 0.72 10.36
N LEU A 113 -1.31 0.85 9.06
CA LEU A 113 -2.31 1.26 8.08
C LEU A 113 -3.49 0.29 8.03
N SER A 114 -3.23 -1.01 8.10
CA SER A 114 -4.27 -2.05 8.12
C SER A 114 -5.17 -1.94 9.35
N ILE A 115 -4.59 -1.65 10.52
CA ILE A 115 -5.33 -1.36 11.76
C ILE A 115 -6.16 -0.07 11.60
N GLY A 116 -5.57 0.96 10.99
CA GLY A 116 -6.25 2.23 10.70
C GLY A 116 -7.50 2.05 9.84
N PHE A 117 -7.44 1.16 8.84
CA PHE A 117 -8.61 0.77 8.05
C PHE A 117 -9.65 -0.02 8.85
N ALA A 118 -9.22 -0.97 9.69
CA ALA A 118 -10.14 -1.84 10.43
C ALA A 118 -10.93 -1.11 11.52
N TYR A 119 -10.31 -0.14 12.20
CA TYR A 119 -10.92 0.62 13.29
C TYR A 119 -11.36 2.03 12.88
N GLU A 120 -11.23 2.39 11.61
CA GLU A 120 -11.54 3.72 11.05
C GLU A 120 -10.86 4.89 11.80
N ASN A 121 -9.74 4.61 12.48
CA ASN A 121 -9.02 5.58 13.30
C ASN A 121 -8.06 6.41 12.44
N GLN A 122 -8.36 7.69 12.29
CA GLN A 122 -7.61 8.60 11.40
C GLN A 122 -6.16 8.85 11.86
N TRP A 123 -5.88 8.84 13.16
CA TRP A 123 -4.50 8.98 13.67
C TRP A 123 -3.64 7.77 13.29
N ILE A 124 -4.19 6.58 13.47
CA ILE A 124 -3.50 5.32 13.11
C ILE A 124 -3.32 5.26 11.60
N PHE A 125 -4.36 5.59 10.84
CA PHE A 125 -4.29 5.66 9.38
C PHE A 125 -3.18 6.62 8.90
N PHE A 126 -3.14 7.84 9.47
CA PHE A 126 -2.10 8.83 9.18
C PHE A 126 -0.69 8.27 9.39
N ILE A 127 -0.41 7.68 10.56
CA ILE A 127 0.91 7.13 10.91
C ILE A 127 1.30 6.00 9.95
N GLY A 128 0.35 5.13 9.62
CA GLY A 128 0.55 4.03 8.68
C GLY A 128 0.92 4.53 7.28
N SER A 129 0.11 5.44 6.72
CA SER A 129 0.37 6.04 5.41
C SER A 129 1.69 6.82 5.38
N MET A 130 1.99 7.60 6.42
CA MET A 130 3.24 8.36 6.49
C MET A 130 4.47 7.43 6.49
N SER A 131 4.40 6.33 7.24
CA SER A 131 5.49 5.33 7.31
C SER A 131 5.75 4.65 5.97
N ILE A 132 4.70 4.30 5.22
CA ILE A 132 4.80 3.76 3.86
C ILE A 132 5.38 4.81 2.90
N ALA A 133 4.95 6.06 3.01
CA ALA A 133 5.47 7.16 2.21
C ALA A 133 6.98 7.37 2.43
N ILE A 134 7.44 7.37 3.69
CA ILE A 134 8.88 7.45 4.02
C ILE A 134 9.67 6.35 3.31
N TYR A 135 9.22 5.09 3.42
CA TYR A 135 9.93 3.99 2.79
C TYR A 135 9.93 4.08 1.26
N ALA A 136 8.83 4.57 0.67
CA ALA A 136 8.73 4.77 -0.77
C ALA A 136 9.63 5.91 -1.27
N PHE A 137 9.74 7.02 -0.53
CA PHE A 137 10.72 8.07 -0.82
C PHE A 137 12.16 7.58 -0.69
N TYR A 138 12.47 6.81 0.35
CA TYR A 138 13.79 6.19 0.52
C TYR A 138 14.14 5.29 -0.67
N THR A 139 13.19 4.44 -1.10
CA THR A 139 13.42 3.51 -2.22
C THR A 139 13.57 4.24 -3.55
N THR A 140 12.85 5.35 -3.72
CA THR A 140 13.01 6.27 -4.86
C THR A 140 14.41 6.86 -4.89
N TYR A 141 14.87 7.41 -3.76
CA TYR A 141 16.21 7.96 -3.60
C TYR A 141 17.31 6.92 -3.89
N LYS A 142 17.06 5.64 -3.59
CA LYS A 142 17.96 4.52 -3.93
C LYS A 142 17.92 4.08 -5.41
N GLY A 143 17.28 4.86 -6.29
CA GLY A 143 17.34 4.68 -7.74
C GLY A 143 16.20 3.87 -8.34
N ARG A 144 15.08 3.70 -7.62
CA ARG A 144 13.86 3.06 -8.16
C ARG A 144 12.75 4.10 -8.35
N PRO A 145 12.76 4.91 -9.43
CA PRO A 145 11.86 6.07 -9.57
C PRO A 145 10.37 5.70 -9.59
N ILE A 146 10.01 4.49 -10.06
CA ILE A 146 8.62 4.02 -10.08
C ILE A 146 8.00 4.01 -8.67
N THR A 147 8.80 3.90 -7.61
CA THR A 147 8.27 3.91 -6.24
C THR A 147 7.67 5.25 -5.82
N LEU A 148 7.87 6.33 -6.60
CA LEU A 148 7.21 7.61 -6.39
C LEU A 148 5.68 7.52 -6.43
N LEU A 149 5.12 6.56 -7.19
CA LEU A 149 3.67 6.35 -7.20
C LEU A 149 3.13 6.13 -5.79
N TRP A 150 3.72 5.19 -5.06
CA TRP A 150 3.32 4.91 -3.69
C TRP A 150 3.71 6.01 -2.71
N ALA A 151 4.84 6.69 -2.94
CA ALA A 151 5.25 7.82 -2.11
C ALA A 151 4.19 8.94 -2.14
N ILE A 152 3.85 9.40 -3.35
CA ILE A 152 2.86 10.47 -3.55
C ILE A 152 1.48 10.02 -3.05
N LEU A 153 1.03 8.83 -3.41
CA LEU A 153 -0.27 8.30 -2.98
C LEU A 153 -0.39 8.27 -1.46
N ASN A 154 0.60 7.70 -0.76
CA ASN A 154 0.54 7.59 0.70
C ASN A 154 0.74 8.94 1.40
N THR A 155 1.47 9.88 0.81
CA THR A 155 1.48 11.27 1.29
C THR A 155 0.09 11.90 1.18
N LEU A 156 -0.61 11.72 0.07
CA LEU A 156 -1.98 12.23 -0.09
C LEU A 156 -2.93 11.59 0.92
N PHE A 157 -2.84 10.28 1.15
CA PHE A 157 -3.61 9.60 2.20
C PHE A 157 -3.33 10.16 3.59
N ALA A 158 -2.06 10.36 3.94
CA ALA A 158 -1.68 10.96 5.21
C ALA A 158 -2.24 12.38 5.36
N LEU A 159 -2.18 13.21 4.31
CA LEU A 159 -2.73 14.56 4.31
C LEU A 159 -4.26 14.54 4.49
N ILE A 160 -4.98 13.68 3.77
CA ILE A 160 -6.43 13.56 3.90
C ILE A 160 -6.81 13.15 5.34
N ALA A 161 -6.08 12.22 5.94
CA ALA A 161 -6.34 11.79 7.31
C ALA A 161 -6.13 12.89 8.34
N ILE A 162 -5.07 13.70 8.21
CA ILE A 162 -4.87 14.89 9.05
C ILE A 162 -5.98 15.92 8.82
N LEU A 163 -6.38 16.16 7.57
CA LEU A 163 -7.44 17.14 7.29
C LEU A 163 -8.77 16.73 7.91
N LYS A 164 -9.13 15.43 7.86
CA LYS A 164 -10.31 14.87 8.55
C LYS A 164 -10.24 14.93 10.08
N LEU A 165 -9.06 15.11 10.66
CA LEU A 165 -8.90 15.31 12.10
C LEU A 165 -9.04 16.78 12.50
N ALA A 166 -8.73 17.71 11.59
CA ALA A 166 -8.74 19.14 11.84
C ALA A 166 -10.10 19.81 11.55
N PHE A 167 -10.91 19.24 10.66
CA PHE A 167 -12.21 19.75 10.21
C PHE A 167 -13.28 18.65 10.29
#